data_AF-A0A4Y2RTS6-F1
#
_entry.id   AF-A0A4Y2RTS6-F1
#
_cell.length_a   1.000
_cell.length_b   1.000
_cell.length_c   1.000
_cell.angle_alpha   90.00
_cell.angle_beta   90.00
_cell.angle_gamma   90.00
#
_symmetry.space_group_name_H-M   'P 1'
#
loop_
_entity.id
_entity.type
_entity.pdbx_description
1 polymer ?
#
loop_
_entity_poly.entity_id
_entity_poly.type
_entity_poly.pdbx_seq_one_letter_code
_entity_poly.pdbx_strand_id
1 'polypeptide(L)'
;AVTEWLSCDTETNQLYTDEEIISLVQNKPQDDSDLEETDDPGNVLVSHSEVASALEIALRYIEQSVNATSTDIMFDQYANSIIHDVNLVYKVQLHRMPMRHRKVCHDRNGSFQPLACPMLDLMVEFILSHMTKSLPFELYYLCLGVIHRILCYQKKGRVRLQYQWKELWTALITLIKFLMTQEALLTKNCNIFNLSIQVMNTLNLFITFGDTFLPSPSCYDELYYEIVRMNHVFDNLYSLTLRYTTCDGEWKEFAAKLMNSLVNVRAIINHFTPKIESVLADNGLSALTEDQAGFTFIENTLMRKCDQNGDSASMAEDRRMSSG
;
A
#
# COMPACT_ATOMS: atom_id res chain seq x y z
N ALA A 1 38.42 18.67 -3.95
CA ALA A 1 37.26 19.42 -4.46
C ALA A 1 36.06 18.49 -4.34
N VAL A 2 35.21 18.49 -3.31
CA VAL A 2 34.75 19.51 -2.34
C VAL A 2 34.33 20.81 -3.02
N THR A 3 33.03 20.89 -3.30
CA THR A 3 32.18 22.09 -3.50
C THR A 3 30.77 21.63 -3.16
N GLU A 4 30.36 21.71 -1.89
CA GLU A 4 29.72 22.86 -1.22
C GLU A 4 28.19 22.73 -1.26
N TRP A 5 27.67 22.24 -0.14
CA TRP A 5 26.28 22.31 0.25
C TRP A 5 26.02 23.74 0.73
N LEU A 6 25.23 24.50 -0.03
CA LEU A 6 24.67 25.75 0.47
C LEU A 6 23.40 25.43 1.25
N SER A 7 23.62 25.32 2.57
CA SER A 7 22.64 25.54 3.63
C SER A 7 21.88 26.85 3.38
N CYS A 8 20.57 26.76 3.13
CA CYS A 8 19.67 27.87 3.42
C CYS A 8 19.41 27.88 4.92
N ASP A 9 20.03 28.84 5.60
CA ASP A 9 19.70 29.47 6.87
C ASP A 9 18.84 28.67 7.86
N THR A 10 19.58 28.03 8.77
CA THR A 10 19.19 27.67 10.13
C THR A 10 18.88 28.91 10.99
N GLU A 11 17.65 29.40 10.93
CA GLU A 11 17.02 30.23 11.97
C GLU A 11 15.52 29.89 11.90
N THR A 12 14.85 29.08 12.72
CA THR A 12 15.00 28.67 14.12
C THR A 12 14.29 27.31 14.29
N ASN A 13 14.89 26.20 13.85
CA ASN A 13 14.35 24.87 14.19
C ASN A 13 14.84 24.49 15.58
N GLN A 14 14.08 24.88 16.60
CA GLN A 14 14.21 24.29 17.93
C GLN A 14 13.93 22.78 17.80
N LEU A 15 14.97 21.97 18.03
CA LEU A 15 14.79 20.56 18.31
C LEU A 15 14.06 20.45 19.65
N TYR A 16 12.88 19.83 19.63
CA TYR A 16 12.16 19.51 20.85
C TYR A 16 12.55 18.10 21.31
N THR A 17 12.93 17.99 22.57
CA THR A 17 13.16 16.72 23.26
C THR A 17 11.83 16.03 23.58
N ASP A 18 11.87 14.72 23.82
CA ASP A 18 10.67 13.92 24.15
C ASP A 18 9.89 14.50 25.34
N GLU A 19 10.58 15.08 26.32
CA GLU A 19 9.99 15.74 27.50
C GLU A 19 9.28 17.06 27.14
N GLU A 20 9.80 17.82 26.16
CA GLU A 20 9.19 19.07 25.71
C GLU A 20 7.93 18.81 24.89
N ILE A 21 7.90 17.76 24.06
CA ILE A 21 6.71 17.34 23.31
C ILE A 21 5.62 16.84 24.26
N ILE A 22 5.98 16.06 25.28
CA ILE A 22 5.04 15.62 26.33
C ILE A 22 4.48 16.83 27.10
N SER A 23 5.30 17.83 27.42
CA SER A 23 4.85 19.04 28.11
C SER A 23 3.91 19.92 27.26
N LEU A 24 4.10 19.95 25.93
CA LEU A 24 3.24 20.68 25.00
C LEU A 24 1.86 20.03 24.82
N VAL A 25 1.80 18.70 24.96
CA VAL A 25 0.54 17.93 24.95
C VAL A 25 -0.20 18.06 26.30
N GLN A 26 0.51 18.19 27.41
CA GLN A 26 -0.09 18.23 28.75
C GLN A 26 -0.46 19.64 29.25
N ASN A 27 0.13 20.72 28.73
CA ASN A 27 -0.05 22.08 29.26
C ASN A 27 -0.84 23.07 28.38
N LYS A 28 -1.80 22.63 27.57
CA LYS A 28 -2.79 23.58 27.03
C LYS A 28 -3.87 23.82 28.09
N PRO A 29 -4.14 25.08 28.50
CA PRO A 29 -5.09 25.36 29.56
C PRO A 29 -6.46 24.81 29.21
N GLN A 30 -7.00 24.04 30.15
CA GLN A 30 -8.38 23.60 30.16
C GLN A 30 -9.24 24.87 30.28
N ASP A 31 -9.86 25.27 29.17
CA ASP A 31 -10.87 26.33 29.19
C ASP A 31 -12.14 25.69 29.78
N ASP A 32 -12.21 25.69 31.10
CA ASP A 32 -13.38 25.29 31.88
C ASP A 32 -14.51 26.31 31.63
N SER A 33 -15.24 26.12 30.53
CA SER A 33 -16.58 26.67 30.40
C SER A 33 -17.50 25.65 29.72
N ASP A 34 -18.23 24.94 30.59
CA ASP A 34 -19.54 24.33 30.40
C ASP A 34 -19.73 23.35 29.24
N LEU A 35 -19.50 22.06 29.53
CA LEU A 35 -20.20 20.97 28.85
C LEU A 35 -20.89 20.10 29.91
N GLU A 36 -22.21 20.13 29.88
CA GLU A 36 -23.08 19.24 30.65
C GLU A 36 -22.68 17.78 30.40
N GLU A 37 -22.44 17.04 31.49
CA GLU A 37 -22.23 15.59 31.47
C GLU A 37 -23.44 14.89 30.85
N THR A 38 -23.29 14.38 29.63
CA THR A 38 -24.17 13.33 29.11
C THR A 38 -23.49 11.98 29.32
N ASP A 39 -24.09 11.18 30.20
CA ASP A 39 -23.75 9.79 30.55
C ASP A 39 -23.92 8.84 29.33
N ASP A 40 -23.02 8.90 28.35
CA ASP A 40 -22.89 7.87 27.31
C ASP A 40 -21.40 7.54 27.06
N PRO A 41 -20.91 6.32 27.37
CA PRO A 41 -19.48 5.99 27.30
C PRO A 41 -18.92 5.83 25.87
N GLY A 42 -19.63 6.29 24.84
CA GLY A 42 -19.32 6.05 23.42
C GLY A 42 -18.86 7.24 22.59
N ASN A 43 -18.92 8.47 23.10
CA ASN A 43 -18.64 9.67 22.29
C ASN A 43 -17.56 10.56 22.91
N VAL A 44 -16.30 10.09 22.91
CA VAL A 44 -15.18 11.03 22.94
C VAL A 44 -15.06 11.62 21.54
N LEU A 45 -15.80 12.70 21.30
CA LEU A 45 -15.67 13.53 20.10
C LEU A 45 -14.31 14.25 20.16
N VAL A 46 -13.28 13.57 19.66
CA VAL A 46 -11.96 14.17 19.44
C VAL A 46 -12.14 15.39 18.53
N SER A 47 -11.72 16.55 19.02
CA SER A 47 -11.90 17.82 18.36
C SER A 47 -11.18 17.85 17.00
N HIS A 48 -11.71 18.61 16.04
CA HIS A 48 -11.05 18.83 14.74
C HIS A 48 -9.60 19.32 14.88
N SER A 49 -9.28 20.00 15.99
CA SER A 49 -7.92 20.46 16.34
C SER A 49 -6.98 19.31 16.67
N GLU A 50 -7.44 18.26 17.35
CA GLU A 50 -6.64 17.10 17.72
C GLU A 50 -6.39 16.18 16.53
N VAL A 51 -7.38 16.02 15.64
CA VAL A 51 -7.21 15.29 14.37
C VAL A 51 -6.26 16.05 13.43
N ALA A 52 -6.39 17.37 13.35
CA ALA A 52 -5.46 18.21 12.60
C ALA A 52 -4.04 18.14 13.18
N SER A 53 -3.91 18.15 14.51
CA SER A 53 -2.62 18.01 15.19
C SER A 53 -1.99 16.63 14.97
N ALA A 54 -2.74 15.54 15.04
CA ALA A 54 -2.23 14.19 14.75
C ALA A 54 -1.82 14.03 13.27
N LEU A 55 -2.59 14.60 12.35
CA LEU A 55 -2.27 14.61 10.92
C LEU A 55 -1.05 15.50 10.64
N GLU A 56 -0.94 16.64 11.31
CA GLU A 56 0.18 17.57 11.20
C GLU A 56 1.46 16.98 11.81
N ILE A 57 1.36 16.24 12.92
CA ILE A 57 2.46 15.45 13.49
C ILE A 57 2.87 14.35 12.51
N ALA A 58 1.92 13.63 11.91
CA ALA A 58 2.20 12.61 10.90
C ALA A 58 2.84 13.21 9.63
N LEU A 59 2.41 14.40 9.19
CA LEU A 59 2.96 15.11 8.04
C LEU A 59 4.36 15.69 8.33
N ARG A 60 4.58 16.27 9.52
CA ARG A 60 5.91 16.73 9.97
C ARG A 60 6.88 15.56 10.16
N TYR A 61 6.40 14.39 10.59
CA TYR A 61 7.16 13.13 10.63
C TYR A 61 7.53 12.64 9.21
N ILE A 62 6.63 12.81 8.24
CA ILE A 62 6.90 12.52 6.82
C ILE A 62 7.94 13.49 6.24
N GLU A 63 7.88 14.79 6.56
CA GLU A 63 8.86 15.79 6.11
C GLU A 63 10.25 15.57 6.72
N GLN A 64 10.35 15.19 8.00
CA GLN A 64 11.62 14.81 8.64
C GLN A 64 12.25 13.56 7.99
N SER A 65 11.44 12.70 7.37
CA SER A 65 11.91 11.49 6.69
C SER A 65 12.54 11.70 5.31
N VAL A 66 12.52 12.94 4.78
CA VAL A 66 13.18 13.30 3.50
C VAL A 66 14.71 13.27 3.61
N ASN A 67 15.26 13.44 4.82
CA ASN A 67 16.71 13.47 5.07
C ASN A 67 17.25 12.22 5.79
N ALA A 68 16.41 11.23 6.07
CA ALA A 68 16.76 10.10 6.91
C ALA A 68 17.03 8.83 6.07
N THR A 69 18.22 8.26 6.25
CA THR A 69 18.61 7.01 5.58
C THR A 69 17.74 5.82 6.03
N SER A 70 17.78 4.72 5.25
CA SER A 70 17.01 3.48 5.42
C SER A 70 17.03 2.83 6.82
N THR A 71 17.87 3.31 7.74
CA THR A 71 18.04 2.83 9.12
C THR A 71 17.19 3.56 10.15
N ASP A 72 16.68 4.76 9.87
CA ASP A 72 15.87 5.53 10.83
C ASP A 72 14.39 5.09 10.85
N ILE A 73 14.02 4.26 9.87
CA ILE A 73 12.67 3.73 9.64
C ILE A 73 12.31 2.58 10.62
N MET A 74 13.29 2.02 11.32
CA MET A 74 13.09 0.95 12.32
C MET A 74 12.66 1.46 13.71
N PHE A 75 12.69 2.78 13.97
CA PHE A 75 12.91 3.25 15.34
C PHE A 75 11.75 3.88 16.11
N ASP A 76 10.54 3.98 15.54
CA ASP A 76 9.40 4.28 16.39
C ASP A 76 8.40 3.12 16.44
N GLN A 77 8.81 2.04 17.12
CA GLN A 77 7.91 0.95 17.49
C GLN A 77 6.68 1.46 18.25
N TYR A 78 6.82 2.56 18.98
CA TYR A 78 5.74 3.13 19.77
C TYR A 78 4.72 3.84 18.88
N ALA A 79 5.14 4.72 17.97
CA ALA A 79 4.23 5.32 16.99
C ALA A 79 3.52 4.26 16.15
N ASN A 80 4.24 3.25 15.66
CA ASN A 80 3.62 2.16 14.91
C ASN A 80 2.64 1.35 15.77
N SER A 81 2.93 1.16 17.06
CA SER A 81 2.00 0.53 18.01
C SER A 81 0.72 1.34 18.17
N ILE A 82 0.82 2.66 18.37
CA ILE A 82 -0.34 3.56 18.50
C ILE A 82 -1.17 3.55 17.22
N ILE A 83 -0.51 3.69 16.05
CA ILE A 83 -1.19 3.74 14.75
C ILE A 83 -2.00 2.46 14.49
N HIS A 84 -1.55 1.32 15.02
CA HIS A 84 -2.20 0.02 14.86
C HIS A 84 -3.04 -0.42 16.07
N ASP A 85 -3.16 0.40 17.11
CA ASP A 85 -3.88 0.03 18.32
C ASP A 85 -5.39 -0.08 18.04
N VAL A 86 -5.93 -1.28 18.25
CA VAL A 86 -7.35 -1.60 18.03
C VAL A 86 -8.28 -0.92 19.03
N ASN A 87 -7.74 -0.42 20.14
CA ASN A 87 -8.49 0.33 21.14
C ASN A 87 -8.49 1.84 20.84
N LEU A 88 -7.57 2.33 20.00
CA LEU A 88 -7.50 3.73 19.57
C LEU A 88 -8.07 3.85 18.15
N VAL A 89 -9.39 3.97 18.08
CA VAL A 89 -10.13 4.02 16.82
C VAL A 89 -10.60 5.44 16.50
N TYR A 90 -10.49 5.80 15.23
CA TYR A 90 -10.83 7.13 14.74
C TYR A 90 -11.83 7.03 13.60
N LYS A 91 -12.74 8.00 13.52
CA LYS A 91 -13.59 8.22 12.36
C LYS A 91 -13.01 9.35 11.52
N VAL A 92 -12.17 8.99 10.55
CA VAL A 92 -11.53 9.95 9.65
C VAL A 92 -12.30 10.00 8.32
N GLN A 93 -12.79 11.17 7.96
CA GLN A 93 -13.42 11.40 6.66
C GLN A 93 -12.42 12.03 5.70
N LEU A 94 -12.01 11.28 4.67
CA LEU A 94 -11.15 11.81 3.63
C LEU A 94 -11.98 12.56 2.59
N HIS A 95 -11.60 13.81 2.31
CA HIS A 95 -12.20 14.57 1.23
C HIS A 95 -11.70 14.05 -0.12
N ARG A 96 -12.62 13.57 -0.98
CA ARG A 96 -12.30 13.04 -2.31
C ARG A 96 -12.90 13.96 -3.37
N MET A 97 -12.04 14.60 -4.16
CA MET A 97 -12.50 15.48 -5.23
C MET A 97 -13.06 14.65 -6.40
N PRO A 98 -14.20 15.02 -7.00
CA PRO A 98 -14.70 14.35 -8.20
C PRO A 98 -13.70 14.44 -9.35
N MET A 99 -13.27 13.29 -9.87
CA MET A 99 -12.34 13.21 -11.00
C MET A 99 -13.06 12.65 -12.23
N ARG A 100 -12.72 13.14 -13.42
CA ARG A 100 -13.38 12.72 -14.69
C ARG A 100 -13.32 11.21 -14.94
N HIS A 101 -12.28 10.55 -14.44
CA HIS A 101 -12.02 9.12 -14.62
C HIS A 101 -12.41 8.28 -13.39
N ARG A 102 -13.02 8.89 -12.36
CA ARG A 102 -13.39 8.20 -11.12
C ARG A 102 -14.66 8.78 -10.52
N LYS A 103 -15.70 7.95 -10.42
CA LYS A 103 -16.90 8.29 -9.65
C LYS A 103 -16.57 8.16 -8.16
N VAL A 104 -16.79 9.23 -7.40
CA VAL A 104 -16.58 9.23 -5.93
C VAL A 104 -17.67 8.37 -5.30
N CYS A 105 -17.28 7.27 -4.65
CA CYS A 105 -18.20 6.50 -3.81
C CYS A 105 -18.40 7.29 -2.50
N HIS A 106 -19.63 7.77 -2.27
CA HIS A 106 -19.97 8.63 -1.14
C HIS A 106 -20.31 7.84 0.14
N ASP A 107 -20.38 6.51 0.07
CA ASP A 107 -20.91 5.68 1.17
C ASP A 107 -19.89 5.27 2.24
N ARG A 108 -18.65 5.77 2.18
CA ARG A 108 -17.75 5.63 3.34
C ARG A 108 -18.06 6.69 4.37
N ASN A 109 -19.17 6.52 5.09
CA ASN A 109 -19.21 7.00 6.45
C ASN A 109 -18.02 6.35 7.16
N GLY A 110 -17.01 7.16 7.52
CA GLY A 110 -15.78 6.65 8.13
C GLY A 110 -16.14 5.69 9.26
N SER A 111 -15.73 4.43 9.13
CA SER A 111 -15.89 3.46 10.21
C SER A 111 -14.82 3.75 11.25
N PHE A 112 -15.12 3.49 12.52
CA PHE A 112 -14.12 3.58 13.58
C PHE A 112 -13.06 2.50 13.36
N GLN A 113 -11.84 2.94 13.05
CA GLN A 113 -10.72 2.04 12.75
C GLN A 113 -9.42 2.60 13.32
N PRO A 114 -8.41 1.74 13.58
CA PRO A 114 -7.07 2.20 13.93
C PRO A 114 -6.53 3.16 12.88
N LEU A 115 -5.69 4.11 13.29
CA LEU A 115 -5.15 5.17 12.43
C LEU A 115 -4.42 4.62 11.17
N ALA A 116 -3.93 3.38 11.22
CA ALA A 116 -3.38 2.68 10.06
C ALA A 116 -4.35 2.62 8.86
N CYS A 117 -5.65 2.38 9.09
CA CYS A 117 -6.65 2.28 8.03
C CYS A 117 -6.82 3.59 7.24
N PRO A 118 -7.13 4.74 7.87
CA PRO A 118 -7.26 6.00 7.16
C PRO A 118 -5.93 6.49 6.57
N MET A 119 -4.78 6.14 7.15
CA MET A 119 -3.47 6.37 6.53
C MET A 119 -3.35 5.61 5.21
N LEU A 120 -3.69 4.31 5.18
CA LEU A 120 -3.70 3.53 3.93
C LEU A 120 -4.71 4.10 2.92
N ASP A 121 -5.91 4.49 3.36
CA ASP A 121 -6.90 5.13 2.49
C ASP A 121 -6.40 6.45 1.89
N LEU A 122 -5.64 7.25 2.64
CA LEU A 122 -5.01 8.47 2.14
C LEU A 122 -3.94 8.15 1.09
N MET A 123 -3.12 7.11 1.32
CA MET A 123 -2.12 6.68 0.34
C MET A 123 -2.77 6.18 -0.95
N VAL A 124 -3.85 5.38 -0.84
CA VAL A 124 -4.66 4.94 -1.98
C VAL A 124 -5.26 6.14 -2.72
N GLU A 125 -5.81 7.10 -1.99
CA GLU A 125 -6.38 8.31 -2.60
C GLU A 125 -5.32 9.12 -3.33
N PHE A 126 -4.13 9.31 -2.73
CA PHE A 126 -3.02 10.02 -3.36
C PHE A 126 -2.61 9.34 -4.68
N ILE A 127 -2.38 8.02 -4.66
CA ILE A 127 -2.01 7.25 -5.85
C ILE A 127 -3.04 7.45 -6.96
N LEU A 128 -4.33 7.33 -6.64
CA LEU A 128 -5.38 7.38 -7.66
C LEU A 128 -5.65 8.80 -8.19
N SER A 129 -5.44 9.84 -7.39
CA SER A 129 -5.73 11.23 -7.76
C SER A 129 -4.56 11.94 -8.46
N HIS A 130 -3.33 11.45 -8.31
CA HIS A 130 -2.11 12.12 -8.79
C HIS A 130 -1.40 11.40 -9.96
N MET A 131 -2.11 10.53 -10.70
CA MET A 131 -1.60 9.94 -11.95
C MET A 131 -1.69 10.96 -13.10
N THR A 132 -0.80 11.95 -13.09
CA THR A 132 -0.75 13.02 -14.08
C THR A 132 0.48 12.92 -14.98
N LYS A 133 0.43 13.58 -16.15
CA LYS A 133 1.55 13.63 -17.10
C LYS A 133 2.83 14.23 -16.49
N SER A 134 2.69 15.11 -15.50
CA SER A 134 3.79 15.65 -14.70
C SER A 134 3.78 14.95 -13.34
N LEU A 135 4.27 13.72 -13.31
CA LEU A 135 4.16 12.87 -12.13
C LEU A 135 5.05 13.41 -10.98
N PRO A 136 4.51 13.63 -9.76
CA PRO A 136 5.30 14.05 -8.60
C PRO A 136 6.07 12.87 -7.99
N PHE A 137 7.18 12.47 -8.61
CA PHE A 137 7.94 11.25 -8.26
C PHE A 137 8.34 11.16 -6.78
N GLU A 138 8.85 12.25 -6.20
CA GLU A 138 9.27 12.27 -4.79
C GLU A 138 8.11 11.94 -3.84
N LEU A 139 6.91 12.48 -4.13
CA LEU A 139 5.72 12.20 -3.33
C LEU A 139 5.26 10.74 -3.48
N TYR A 140 5.45 10.12 -4.66
CA TYR A 140 5.19 8.69 -4.82
C TYR A 140 6.16 7.81 -4.03
N TYR A 141 7.44 8.18 -3.93
CA TYR A 141 8.39 7.46 -3.08
C TYR A 141 8.01 7.56 -1.61
N LEU A 142 7.60 8.73 -1.14
CA LEU A 142 7.09 8.91 0.23
C LEU A 142 5.82 8.08 0.46
N CYS A 143 4.86 8.15 -0.45
CA CYS A 143 3.61 7.40 -0.37
C CYS A 143 3.83 5.88 -0.29
N LEU A 144 4.62 5.32 -1.20
CA LEU A 144 4.95 3.89 -1.19
C LEU A 144 5.80 3.50 0.02
N GLY A 145 6.67 4.40 0.49
CA GLY A 145 7.44 4.23 1.72
C GLY A 145 6.54 4.10 2.95
N VAL A 146 5.50 4.92 3.08
CA VAL A 146 4.50 4.82 4.16
C VAL A 146 3.78 3.47 4.11
N ILE A 147 3.27 3.07 2.93
CA ILE A 147 2.61 1.76 2.75
C ILE A 147 3.55 0.63 3.17
N HIS A 148 4.79 0.63 2.67
CA HIS A 148 5.77 -0.40 2.96
C HIS A 148 6.10 -0.48 4.46
N ARG A 149 6.25 0.66 5.14
CA ARG A 149 6.49 0.72 6.60
C ARG A 149 5.36 0.10 7.41
N ILE A 150 4.11 0.45 7.08
CA ILE A 150 2.91 -0.15 7.70
C ILE A 150 2.94 -1.67 7.54
N LEU A 151 3.15 -2.17 6.31
CA LEU A 151 3.20 -3.60 6.04
C LEU A 151 4.37 -4.31 6.74
N CYS A 152 5.55 -3.68 6.82
CA CYS A 152 6.69 -4.24 7.53
C CYS A 152 6.43 -4.37 9.04
N TYR A 153 5.80 -3.36 9.65
CA TYR A 153 5.40 -3.44 11.05
C TYR A 153 4.40 -4.57 11.27
N GLN A 154 3.37 -4.66 10.43
CA GLN A 154 2.36 -5.72 10.50
C GLN A 154 2.98 -7.11 10.34
N LYS A 155 3.88 -7.30 9.38
CA LYS A 155 4.63 -8.56 9.21
C LYS A 155 5.44 -8.92 10.46
N LYS A 156 6.21 -7.96 11.00
CA LYS A 156 7.08 -8.18 12.17
C LYS A 156 6.27 -8.49 13.43
N GLY A 157 5.19 -7.74 13.67
CA GLY A 157 4.32 -7.88 14.84
C GLY A 157 3.19 -8.90 14.66
N ARG A 158 3.05 -9.50 13.48
CA ARG A 158 1.89 -10.33 13.07
C ARG A 158 0.54 -9.63 13.33
N VAL A 159 0.50 -8.31 13.13
CA VAL A 159 -0.71 -7.50 13.32
C VAL A 159 -1.60 -7.68 12.11
N ARG A 160 -2.84 -8.12 12.33
CA ARG A 160 -3.83 -8.36 11.26
C ARG A 160 -4.87 -7.26 11.24
N LEU A 161 -4.68 -6.29 10.36
CA LEU A 161 -5.58 -5.16 10.22
C LEU A 161 -6.82 -5.55 9.40
N GLN A 162 -8.00 -5.19 9.91
CA GLN A 162 -9.27 -5.31 9.19
C GLN A 162 -9.40 -4.14 8.20
N TYR A 163 -8.83 -4.33 7.01
CA TYR A 163 -8.75 -3.33 5.96
C TYR A 163 -9.23 -3.89 4.61
N GLN A 164 -9.77 -3.02 3.75
CA GLN A 164 -10.21 -3.38 2.40
C GLN A 164 -9.00 -3.46 1.44
N TRP A 165 -8.19 -4.49 1.62
CA TRP A 165 -6.90 -4.64 0.94
C TRP A 165 -6.97 -4.62 -0.59
N LYS A 166 -8.08 -5.08 -1.17
CA LYS A 166 -8.36 -5.03 -2.61
C LYS A 166 -8.15 -3.63 -3.20
N GLU A 167 -8.49 -2.59 -2.47
CA GLU A 167 -8.39 -1.21 -2.96
C GLU A 167 -6.95 -0.76 -3.11
N LEU A 168 -6.11 -1.13 -2.14
CA LEU A 168 -4.68 -0.89 -2.19
C LEU A 168 -4.05 -1.66 -3.35
N TRP A 169 -4.35 -2.95 -3.51
CA TRP A 169 -3.83 -3.74 -4.63
C TRP A 169 -4.26 -3.18 -5.98
N THR A 170 -5.53 -2.80 -6.12
CA THR A 170 -6.06 -2.15 -7.32
C THR A 170 -5.31 -0.85 -7.62
N ALA A 171 -5.07 -0.01 -6.62
CA ALA A 171 -4.35 1.25 -6.79
C ALA A 171 -2.90 1.04 -7.22
N LEU A 172 -2.19 0.09 -6.61
CA LEU A 172 -0.82 -0.28 -6.96
C LEU A 172 -0.73 -0.81 -8.42
N ILE A 173 -1.64 -1.71 -8.82
CA ILE A 173 -1.69 -2.26 -10.18
C ILE A 173 -2.04 -1.16 -11.19
N THR A 174 -2.96 -0.26 -10.85
CA THR A 174 -3.33 0.88 -11.69
C THR A 174 -2.16 1.84 -11.89
N LEU A 175 -1.34 2.07 -10.84
CA LEU A 175 -0.13 2.87 -10.94
C LEU A 175 0.87 2.25 -11.94
N ILE A 176 1.13 0.94 -11.87
CA ILE A 176 1.96 0.26 -12.88
C ILE A 176 1.41 0.47 -14.28
N LYS A 177 0.10 0.22 -14.48
CA LYS A 177 -0.55 0.40 -15.79
C LYS A 177 -0.39 1.83 -16.32
N PHE A 178 -0.49 2.83 -15.46
CA PHE A 178 -0.26 4.22 -15.82
C PHE A 178 1.19 4.49 -16.24
N LEU A 179 2.18 4.06 -15.45
CA LEU A 179 3.60 4.26 -15.73
C LEU A 179 3.99 3.67 -17.08
N MET A 180 3.45 2.49 -17.38
CA MET A 180 3.60 1.82 -18.67
C MET A 180 2.98 2.60 -19.83
N THR A 181 1.76 3.07 -19.65
CA THR A 181 1.02 3.80 -20.69
C THR A 181 1.71 5.12 -21.03
N GLN A 182 2.36 5.75 -20.05
CA GLN A 182 3.05 7.03 -20.20
C GLN A 182 4.58 6.89 -20.37
N GLU A 183 5.09 5.70 -20.65
CA GLU A 183 6.53 5.39 -20.74
C GLU A 183 7.29 6.46 -21.54
N ALA A 184 6.90 6.72 -22.79
CA ALA A 184 7.62 7.63 -23.69
C ALA A 184 7.70 9.08 -23.21
N LEU A 185 6.78 9.48 -22.33
CA LEU A 185 6.77 10.81 -21.71
C LEU A 185 7.64 10.82 -20.44
N LEU A 186 7.47 9.82 -19.58
CA LEU A 186 8.05 9.81 -18.24
C LEU A 186 9.54 9.46 -18.26
N THR A 187 9.97 8.49 -19.07
CA THR A 187 11.39 8.01 -19.09
C THR A 187 12.42 9.09 -19.43
N LYS A 188 11.98 10.22 -19.99
CA LYS A 188 12.84 11.38 -20.28
C LYS A 188 13.25 12.16 -19.04
N ASN A 189 12.42 12.13 -18.01
CA ASN A 189 12.56 13.00 -16.83
C ASN A 189 12.75 12.21 -15.53
N CYS A 190 12.64 10.88 -15.56
CA CYS A 190 12.65 10.06 -14.35
C CYS A 190 12.95 8.58 -14.62
N ASN A 191 13.29 7.87 -13.54
CA ASN A 191 13.43 6.43 -13.51
C ASN A 191 12.11 5.73 -13.15
N ILE A 192 11.28 5.44 -14.16
CA ILE A 192 10.02 4.71 -13.96
C ILE A 192 10.22 3.27 -13.44
N PHE A 193 11.39 2.69 -13.69
CA PHE A 193 11.71 1.32 -13.28
C PHE A 193 11.90 1.24 -11.77
N ASN A 194 12.60 2.21 -11.17
CA ASN A 194 12.76 2.26 -9.72
C ASN A 194 11.43 2.42 -8.99
N LEU A 195 10.54 3.29 -9.49
CA LEU A 195 9.19 3.42 -8.94
C LEU A 195 8.38 2.12 -9.09
N SER A 196 8.46 1.46 -10.25
CA SER A 196 7.82 0.17 -10.48
C SER A 196 8.35 -0.93 -9.56
N ILE A 197 9.66 -0.93 -9.23
CA ILE A 197 10.26 -1.85 -8.26
C ILE A 197 9.63 -1.67 -6.88
N GLN A 198 9.43 -0.43 -6.41
CA GLN A 198 8.81 -0.19 -5.10
C GLN A 198 7.37 -0.73 -5.03
N VAL A 199 6.60 -0.55 -6.11
CA VAL A 199 5.25 -1.11 -6.22
C VAL A 199 5.29 -2.64 -6.24
N MET A 200 6.17 -3.25 -7.05
CA MET A 200 6.31 -4.70 -7.14
C MET A 200 6.79 -5.32 -5.84
N ASN A 201 7.71 -4.68 -5.12
CA ASN A 201 8.16 -5.13 -3.80
C ASN A 201 7.01 -5.11 -2.79
N THR A 202 6.17 -4.08 -2.83
CA THR A 202 4.96 -3.99 -2.01
C THR A 202 4.00 -5.15 -2.30
N LEU A 203 3.71 -5.44 -3.58
CA LEU A 203 2.91 -6.61 -3.96
C LEU A 203 3.57 -7.94 -3.53
N ASN A 204 4.88 -8.06 -3.66
CA ASN A 204 5.63 -9.24 -3.23
C ASN A 204 5.59 -9.46 -1.71
N LEU A 205 5.45 -8.41 -0.89
CA LEU A 205 5.22 -8.57 0.54
C LEU A 205 3.91 -9.30 0.82
N PHE A 206 2.82 -8.94 0.14
CA PHE A 206 1.55 -9.65 0.25
C PHE A 206 1.65 -11.10 -0.23
N ILE A 207 2.25 -11.32 -1.40
CA ILE A 207 2.37 -12.67 -1.98
C ILE A 207 3.20 -13.60 -1.06
N THR A 208 4.32 -13.09 -0.52
CA THR A 208 5.30 -13.91 0.18
C THR A 208 5.02 -14.03 1.68
N PHE A 209 4.46 -12.99 2.29
CA PHE A 209 4.32 -12.88 3.75
C PHE A 209 2.90 -12.52 4.20
N GLY A 210 1.91 -12.50 3.29
CA GLY A 210 0.53 -12.16 3.62
C GLY A 210 -0.06 -13.02 4.74
N ASP A 211 0.36 -14.28 4.92
CA ASP A 211 -0.07 -15.20 5.98
C ASP A 211 0.23 -14.65 7.38
N THR A 212 1.26 -13.81 7.47
CA THR A 212 1.68 -13.17 8.72
C THR A 212 0.79 -11.98 9.11
N PHE A 213 0.12 -11.31 8.17
CA PHE A 213 -0.59 -10.04 8.46
C PHE A 213 -1.95 -9.83 7.77
N LEU A 214 -2.32 -10.63 6.78
CA LEU A 214 -3.67 -10.62 6.22
C LEU A 214 -4.66 -11.25 7.22
N PRO A 215 -5.90 -10.72 7.31
CA PRO A 215 -6.85 -11.13 8.34
C PRO A 215 -7.43 -12.53 8.10
N SER A 216 -7.48 -13.00 6.87
CA SER A 216 -8.05 -14.31 6.51
C SER A 216 -7.43 -14.89 5.23
N PRO A 217 -7.53 -16.21 5.02
CA PRO A 217 -7.19 -16.85 3.76
C PRO A 217 -7.97 -16.30 2.55
N SER A 218 -9.22 -15.87 2.73
CA SER A 218 -10.01 -15.28 1.64
C SER A 218 -9.38 -14.00 1.06
N CYS A 219 -8.58 -13.26 1.84
CA CYS A 219 -7.81 -12.13 1.32
C CYS A 219 -6.74 -12.56 0.32
N TYR A 220 -6.17 -13.76 0.45
CA TYR A 220 -5.26 -14.30 -0.56
C TYR A 220 -5.98 -14.60 -1.86
N ASP A 221 -7.19 -15.15 -1.79
CA ASP A 221 -8.01 -15.44 -2.95
C ASP A 221 -8.36 -14.15 -3.71
N GLU A 222 -8.70 -13.08 -2.98
CA GLU A 222 -8.91 -11.75 -3.56
C GLU A 222 -7.64 -11.19 -4.24
N LEU A 223 -6.48 -11.31 -3.59
CA LEU A 223 -5.21 -10.86 -4.15
C LEU A 223 -4.87 -11.60 -5.44
N TYR A 224 -4.98 -12.93 -5.43
CA TYR A 224 -4.65 -13.75 -6.60
C TYR A 224 -5.66 -13.55 -7.72
N TYR A 225 -6.95 -13.42 -7.39
CA TYR A 225 -7.97 -13.01 -8.34
C TYR A 225 -7.58 -11.69 -9.02
N GLU A 226 -7.22 -10.68 -8.23
CA GLU A 226 -6.87 -9.35 -8.76
C GLU A 226 -5.63 -9.40 -9.67
N ILE A 227 -4.59 -10.15 -9.26
CA ILE A 227 -3.38 -10.36 -10.06
C ILE A 227 -3.70 -11.03 -11.40
N VAL A 228 -4.47 -12.12 -11.38
CA VAL A 228 -4.75 -12.90 -12.59
C VAL A 228 -5.69 -12.14 -13.51
N ARG A 229 -6.71 -11.47 -12.96
CA ARG A 229 -7.61 -10.58 -13.70
C ARG A 229 -6.83 -9.49 -14.45
N MET A 230 -5.80 -8.95 -13.81
CA MET A 230 -4.96 -7.87 -14.36
C MET A 230 -3.66 -8.39 -14.99
N ASN A 231 -3.59 -9.66 -15.39
CA ASN A 231 -2.37 -10.29 -15.93
C ASN A 231 -1.70 -9.48 -17.06
N HIS A 232 -2.51 -8.91 -17.97
CA HIS A 232 -2.06 -8.10 -19.09
C HIS A 232 -1.20 -6.91 -18.67
N VAL A 233 -1.42 -6.34 -17.48
CA VAL A 233 -0.59 -5.26 -16.94
C VAL A 233 0.82 -5.77 -16.65
N PHE A 234 0.94 -6.96 -16.05
CA PHE A 234 2.22 -7.56 -15.72
C PHE A 234 2.95 -8.12 -16.94
N ASP A 235 2.22 -8.67 -17.92
CA ASP A 235 2.81 -9.12 -19.19
C ASP A 235 3.37 -7.97 -20.02
N ASN A 236 2.62 -6.86 -20.05
CA ASN A 236 3.13 -5.62 -20.62
C ASN A 236 4.38 -5.18 -19.87
N LEU A 237 4.34 -5.13 -18.53
CA LEU A 237 5.46 -4.65 -17.70
C LEU A 237 6.71 -5.51 -17.93
N TYR A 238 6.55 -6.82 -18.02
CA TYR A 238 7.62 -7.75 -18.36
C TYR A 238 8.19 -7.45 -19.75
N SER A 239 7.33 -7.27 -20.76
CA SER A 239 7.74 -6.96 -22.13
C SER A 239 8.52 -5.64 -22.23
N LEU A 240 8.05 -4.61 -21.53
CA LEU A 240 8.73 -3.33 -21.38
C LEU A 240 10.11 -3.52 -20.74
N THR A 241 10.15 -4.21 -19.60
CA THR A 241 11.37 -4.44 -18.85
C THR A 241 12.40 -5.21 -19.66
N LEU A 242 11.98 -6.27 -20.35
CA LEU A 242 12.84 -7.08 -21.21
C LEU A 242 13.52 -6.22 -22.28
N ARG A 243 12.77 -5.31 -22.93
CA ARG A 243 13.32 -4.38 -23.92
C ARG A 243 14.45 -3.51 -23.36
N TYR A 244 14.31 -3.02 -22.13
CA TYR A 244 15.34 -2.18 -21.49
C TYR A 244 16.51 -2.99 -20.92
N THR A 245 16.36 -4.29 -20.68
CA THR A 245 17.49 -5.15 -20.32
C THR A 245 18.36 -5.53 -21.51
N THR A 246 17.78 -5.59 -22.71
CA THR A 246 18.49 -5.97 -23.94
C THR A 246 19.10 -4.78 -24.67
N CYS A 247 18.57 -3.56 -24.48
CA CYS A 247 19.17 -2.33 -24.96
C CYS A 247 20.23 -1.81 -23.96
N ASP A 248 21.33 -1.27 -24.47
CA ASP A 248 22.29 -0.56 -23.63
C ASP A 248 21.76 0.85 -23.37
N GLY A 249 21.49 1.17 -22.10
CA GLY A 249 20.88 2.42 -21.69
C GLY A 249 20.96 2.64 -20.19
N GLU A 250 20.78 3.90 -19.78
CA GLU A 250 20.91 4.35 -18.38
C GLU A 250 20.08 3.50 -17.39
N TRP A 251 18.91 3.04 -17.82
CA TRP A 251 17.97 2.32 -16.96
C TRP A 251 18.12 0.80 -16.95
N LYS A 252 19.11 0.24 -17.65
CA LYS A 252 19.30 -1.22 -17.84
C LYS A 252 19.35 -2.00 -16.52
N GLU A 253 20.11 -1.52 -15.53
CA GLU A 253 20.23 -2.20 -14.24
C GLU A 253 18.91 -2.17 -13.44
N PHE A 254 18.19 -1.05 -13.49
CA PHE A 254 16.88 -0.95 -12.84
C PHE A 254 15.85 -1.83 -13.54
N ALA A 255 15.88 -1.92 -14.87
CA ALA A 255 15.06 -2.87 -15.61
C ALA A 255 15.39 -4.31 -15.19
N ALA A 256 16.67 -4.70 -15.07
CA ALA A 256 17.04 -6.04 -14.63
C ALA A 256 16.52 -6.37 -13.23
N LYS A 257 16.60 -5.42 -12.28
CA LYS A 257 16.03 -5.57 -10.93
C LYS A 257 14.51 -5.72 -10.96
N LEU A 258 13.83 -4.90 -11.77
CA LEU A 258 12.37 -5.00 -11.95
C LEU A 258 11.97 -6.36 -12.52
N MET A 259 12.73 -6.88 -13.50
CA MET A 259 12.48 -8.20 -14.09
C MET A 259 12.49 -9.30 -13.04
N ASN A 260 13.45 -9.27 -12.12
CA ASN A 260 13.53 -10.22 -11.01
C ASN A 260 12.34 -10.10 -10.04
N SER A 261 11.86 -8.88 -9.78
CA SER A 261 10.70 -8.67 -8.90
C SER A 261 9.38 -9.21 -9.47
N LEU A 262 9.30 -9.46 -10.78
CA LEU A 262 8.09 -9.98 -11.45
C LEU A 262 7.92 -11.50 -11.33
N VAL A 263 8.95 -12.23 -10.87
CA VAL A 263 8.97 -13.71 -10.85
C VAL A 263 7.76 -14.30 -10.13
N ASN A 264 7.42 -13.80 -8.94
CA ASN A 264 6.31 -14.34 -8.15
C ASN A 264 4.95 -14.11 -8.82
N VAL A 265 4.69 -12.90 -9.31
CA VAL A 265 3.43 -12.57 -9.97
C VAL A 265 3.26 -13.39 -11.25
N ARG A 266 4.32 -13.55 -12.05
CA ARG A 266 4.27 -14.38 -13.25
C ARG A 266 4.04 -15.85 -12.92
N ALA A 267 4.61 -16.37 -11.83
CA ALA A 267 4.35 -17.74 -11.38
C ALA A 267 2.87 -17.95 -11.02
N ILE A 268 2.25 -16.99 -10.33
CA ILE A 268 0.81 -16.99 -10.02
C ILE A 268 -0.01 -17.00 -11.32
N ILE A 269 0.26 -16.07 -12.23
CA ILE A 269 -0.46 -15.96 -13.51
C ILE A 269 -0.37 -17.27 -14.29
N ASN A 270 0.84 -17.79 -14.50
CA ASN A 270 1.05 -19.03 -15.26
C ASN A 270 0.37 -20.25 -14.62
N HIS A 271 0.23 -20.27 -13.30
CA HIS A 271 -0.42 -21.36 -12.58
C HIS A 271 -1.95 -21.32 -12.70
N PHE A 272 -2.55 -20.12 -12.66
CA PHE A 272 -4.00 -19.95 -12.60
C PHE A 272 -4.65 -19.71 -13.96
N THR A 273 -3.99 -19.05 -14.90
CA THR A 273 -4.56 -18.73 -16.22
C THR A 273 -5.08 -19.97 -16.95
N PRO A 274 -4.33 -21.09 -17.10
CA PRO A 274 -4.84 -22.27 -17.80
C PRO A 274 -6.04 -22.92 -17.10
N LYS A 275 -6.07 -22.87 -15.76
CA LYS A 275 -7.19 -23.40 -14.97
C LYS A 275 -8.45 -22.58 -15.19
N ILE A 276 -8.31 -21.25 -15.17
CA ILE A 276 -9.43 -20.33 -15.40
C ILE A 276 -9.95 -20.47 -16.83
N GLU A 277 -9.07 -20.53 -17.83
CA GLU A 277 -9.46 -20.73 -19.23
C GLU A 277 -10.23 -22.03 -19.45
N SER A 278 -9.78 -23.14 -18.83
CA SER A 278 -10.51 -24.42 -18.88
C SER A 278 -11.92 -24.27 -18.32
N VAL A 279 -12.07 -23.66 -17.15
CA VAL A 279 -13.39 -23.55 -16.50
C VAL A 279 -14.27 -22.52 -17.20
N LEU A 280 -13.71 -21.47 -17.80
CA LEU A 280 -14.44 -20.53 -18.64
C LEU A 280 -14.97 -21.22 -19.90
N ALA A 281 -14.15 -22.06 -20.54
CA ALA A 281 -14.56 -22.86 -21.69
C ALA A 281 -15.70 -23.84 -21.34
N ASP A 282 -15.60 -24.53 -20.20
CA ASP A 282 -16.63 -25.46 -19.71
C ASP A 282 -17.97 -24.78 -19.43
N ASN A 283 -17.96 -23.49 -19.08
CA ASN A 283 -19.16 -22.70 -18.77
C ASN A 283 -19.59 -21.74 -19.89
N GLY A 284 -18.91 -21.75 -21.05
CA GLY A 284 -19.21 -20.86 -22.17
C GLY A 284 -18.99 -19.37 -21.89
N LEU A 285 -18.15 -19.02 -20.92
CA LEU A 285 -17.81 -17.64 -20.55
C LEU A 285 -16.54 -17.20 -21.26
N SER A 286 -16.46 -15.93 -21.67
CA SER A 286 -15.27 -15.40 -22.38
C SER A 286 -14.28 -14.65 -21.48
N ALA A 287 -14.69 -14.24 -20.28
CA ALA A 287 -13.85 -13.48 -19.35
C ALA A 287 -14.36 -13.60 -17.89
N LEU A 288 -13.47 -13.33 -16.94
CA LEU A 288 -13.83 -13.12 -15.53
C LEU A 288 -14.57 -11.77 -15.38
N THR A 289 -15.82 -11.77 -14.93
CA THR A 289 -16.57 -10.55 -14.61
C THR A 289 -16.22 -10.02 -13.22
N GLU A 290 -16.38 -8.70 -13.01
CA GLU A 290 -16.11 -8.02 -11.73
C GLU A 290 -17.11 -8.36 -10.61
N ASP A 291 -18.26 -8.95 -10.98
CA ASP A 291 -19.34 -9.27 -10.06
C ASP A 291 -18.95 -10.42 -9.12
N GLN A 292 -19.69 -10.57 -8.00
CA GLN A 292 -19.44 -11.62 -7.00
C GLN A 292 -19.36 -13.04 -7.58
N ALA A 293 -19.88 -13.27 -8.79
CA ALA A 293 -19.72 -14.49 -9.57
C ALA A 293 -18.25 -14.82 -9.88
N GLY A 294 -17.40 -13.85 -10.23
CA GLY A 294 -15.97 -14.09 -10.49
C GLY A 294 -15.19 -14.47 -9.23
N PHE A 295 -15.57 -13.88 -8.09
CA PHE A 295 -14.99 -14.18 -6.78
C PHE A 295 -15.40 -15.57 -6.28
N THR A 296 -16.71 -15.87 -6.25
CA THR A 296 -17.20 -17.22 -5.92
C THR A 296 -16.67 -18.27 -6.90
N PHE A 297 -16.37 -17.91 -8.14
CA PHE A 297 -15.81 -18.83 -9.13
C PHE A 297 -14.36 -19.20 -8.85
N ILE A 298 -13.51 -18.23 -8.48
CA ILE A 298 -12.14 -18.53 -8.04
C ILE A 298 -12.15 -19.24 -6.70
N GLU A 299 -12.98 -18.80 -5.75
CA GLU A 299 -13.17 -19.47 -4.46
C GLU A 299 -13.62 -20.93 -4.67
N ASN A 300 -14.57 -21.21 -5.56
CA ASN A 300 -14.97 -22.58 -5.90
C ASN A 300 -13.87 -23.37 -6.63
N THR A 301 -13.02 -22.71 -7.42
CA THR A 301 -11.88 -23.36 -8.11
C THR A 301 -10.73 -23.65 -7.15
N LEU A 302 -10.54 -22.84 -6.12
CA LEU A 302 -9.56 -23.00 -5.04
C LEU A 302 -10.06 -24.00 -3.96
N MET A 303 -11.32 -23.89 -3.55
CA MET A 303 -11.98 -24.73 -2.53
C MET A 303 -12.23 -26.16 -3.02
N ARG A 304 -12.69 -26.38 -4.27
CA ARG A 304 -12.92 -27.75 -4.78
C ARG A 304 -11.65 -28.60 -4.83
N LYS A 305 -10.47 -27.99 -4.81
CA LYS A 305 -9.19 -28.70 -4.72
C LYS A 305 -8.63 -28.81 -3.31
N CYS A 306 -8.95 -27.89 -2.40
CA CYS A 306 -8.60 -28.06 -0.98
C CYS A 306 -9.36 -29.22 -0.32
N ASP A 307 -10.61 -29.48 -0.73
CA ASP A 307 -11.39 -30.62 -0.22
C ASP A 307 -10.98 -31.97 -0.84
N GLN A 308 -10.25 -31.97 -1.96
CA GLN A 308 -9.81 -33.20 -2.64
C GLN A 308 -8.32 -33.52 -2.44
N ASN A 309 -7.48 -32.51 -2.27
CA ASN A 309 -6.06 -32.63 -1.97
C ASN A 309 -5.77 -31.65 -0.82
N GLY A 310 -5.33 -32.14 0.34
CA GLY A 310 -4.95 -31.30 1.50
C GLY A 310 -3.69 -30.45 1.28
N ASP A 311 -3.69 -29.61 0.24
CA ASP A 311 -2.54 -28.94 -0.37
C ASP A 311 -2.51 -27.42 -0.14
N SER A 312 -3.31 -26.89 0.78
CA SER A 312 -3.27 -25.46 1.13
C SER A 312 -2.00 -25.06 1.92
N ALA A 313 -1.19 -26.02 2.35
CA ALA A 313 0.11 -25.78 3.00
C ALA A 313 1.34 -25.93 2.07
N SER A 314 1.22 -26.64 0.93
CA SER A 314 2.40 -27.11 0.19
C SER A 314 3.14 -26.03 -0.61
N MET A 315 2.45 -24.96 -1.06
CA MET A 315 3.13 -23.87 -1.79
C MET A 315 3.97 -22.94 -0.89
N ALA A 316 3.67 -22.89 0.41
CA ALA A 316 4.47 -22.18 1.41
C ALA A 316 5.58 -23.07 2.01
N GLU A 317 5.36 -24.39 2.09
CA GLU A 317 6.35 -25.36 2.56
C GLU A 317 7.42 -25.70 1.51
N ASP A 318 7.09 -25.74 0.22
CA ASP A 318 8.06 -26.07 -0.84
C ASP A 318 9.15 -25.00 -1.02
N ARG A 319 8.98 -23.77 -0.50
CA ARG A 319 10.05 -22.76 -0.44
C ARG A 319 10.94 -22.84 0.81
N ARG A 320 10.49 -23.54 1.87
CA ARG A 320 11.34 -23.78 3.06
C ARG A 320 12.42 -24.83 2.80
N MET A 321 12.22 -25.75 1.86
CA MET A 321 13.22 -26.76 1.51
C MET A 321 14.26 -26.31 0.46
N SER A 322 14.05 -25.17 -0.20
CA SER A 322 15.00 -24.64 -1.21
C SER A 322 15.85 -23.46 -0.69
N SER A 323 15.65 -23.05 0.57
CA SER A 323 16.41 -21.97 1.23
C SER A 323 17.23 -22.45 2.42
N GLY A 324 17.54 -23.75 2.47
CA GLY A 324 18.48 -24.36 3.42
C GLY A 324 19.89 -24.38 2.87
#